data_AF-A0A9D7DVA1-F1
#
_entry.id   AF-A0A9D7DVA1-F1
#
_cell.length_a   1.000
_cell.length_b   1.000
_cell.length_c   1.000
_cell.angle_alpha   90.00
_cell.angle_beta   90.00
_cell.angle_gamma   90.00
#
_symmetry.space_group_name_H-M   'P 1'
#
loop_
_entity.id
_entity.type
_entity.pdbx_description
1 polymer ?
#
loop_
_entity_poly.entity_id
_entity_poly.type
_entity_poly.pdbx_seq_one_letter_code
_entity_poly.pdbx_strand_id
1 'polypeptide(L)' 'MTTASATSKGRITIPAKVRETLNVGAGDRVEFVHVAPGQFLFVVANRSGTELKGMFGKPARRVSIEDMNRAIAARGAAAR' A
#
# COMPACT_ATOMS: atom_id res chain seq x y z
N MET A 1 -9.58 -24.92 3.43
CA MET A 1 -8.32 -24.16 3.26
C MET A 1 -8.16 -23.81 1.80
N THR A 2 -7.72 -22.59 1.50
CA THR A 2 -7.51 -22.12 0.13
C THR A 2 -6.01 -22.08 -0.13
N THR A 3 -5.49 -23.03 -0.91
CA THR A 3 -4.07 -23.14 -1.27
C THR A 3 -3.88 -22.93 -2.77
N ALA A 4 -2.66 -22.61 -3.18
CA ALA A 4 -2.28 -22.49 -4.58
C ALA A 4 -0.88 -23.09 -4.78
N SER A 5 -0.63 -23.64 -5.96
CA SER A 5 0.67 -24.19 -6.34
C SER A 5 1.36 -23.29 -7.35
N ALA A 6 2.69 -23.21 -7.25
CA ALA A 6 3.50 -22.57 -8.28
C ALA A 6 3.67 -23.51 -9.47
N THR A 7 3.56 -22.95 -10.67
CA THR A 7 3.96 -23.64 -11.91
C THR A 7 5.48 -23.70 -12.03
N SER A 8 6.00 -24.51 -12.96
CA SER A 8 7.43 -24.56 -13.28
C SER A 8 8.03 -23.20 -13.70
N LYS A 9 7.19 -22.28 -14.18
CA LYS A 9 7.58 -20.91 -14.53
C LYS A 9 7.42 -19.91 -13.37
N GLY A 10 7.20 -20.38 -12.16
CA GLY A 10 7.05 -19.54 -10.96
C GLY A 10 5.73 -18.77 -10.88
N ARG A 11 4.73 -19.07 -11.72
CA ARG A 11 3.41 -18.42 -11.65
C ARG A 11 2.53 -19.10 -10.61
N ILE A 12 1.86 -18.30 -9.77
CA ILE A 12 0.84 -18.76 -8.82
C ILE A 12 -0.52 -18.24 -9.28
N THR A 13 -1.52 -19.10 -9.29
CA THR A 13 -2.91 -18.71 -9.56
C THR A 13 -3.59 -18.29 -8.26
N ILE A 14 -4.12 -17.07 -8.20
CA ILE A 14 -4.90 -16.59 -7.04
C ILE A 14 -6.26 -17.29 -7.05
N PRO A 15 -6.60 -18.11 -6.05
CA PRO A 15 -7.88 -18.83 -6.02
C PRO A 15 -9.08 -17.88 -6.04
N ALA A 16 -10.18 -18.31 -6.67
CA ALA A 16 -11.37 -17.46 -6.88
C ALA A 16 -11.87 -16.80 -5.58
N LYS A 17 -11.95 -17.58 -4.49
CA LYS A 17 -12.39 -17.06 -3.18
C LYS A 17 -11.51 -15.93 -2.64
N VAL A 18 -10.20 -16.01 -2.86
CA VAL A 18 -9.25 -14.96 -2.46
C VAL A 18 -9.42 -13.73 -3.33
N ARG A 19 -9.60 -13.91 -4.65
CA ARG A 19 -9.85 -12.80 -5.58
C ARG A 19 -11.11 -12.01 -5.23
N GLU A 20 -12.21 -12.72 -4.95
CA GLU A 20 -13.48 -12.11 -4.54
C GLU A 20 -13.34 -11.33 -3.23
N THR A 21 -12.66 -11.93 -2.25
CA THR A 21 -12.52 -11.33 -0.91
C THR A 21 -11.65 -10.08 -0.94
N LEU A 22 -10.61 -10.08 -1.77
CA LEU A 22 -9.70 -8.94 -1.93
C LEU A 22 -10.15 -7.97 -3.04
N ASN A 23 -11.26 -8.27 -3.73
CA ASN A 23 -11.74 -7.54 -4.90
C ASN A 23 -10.64 -7.24 -5.92
N VAL A 24 -9.88 -8.28 -6.30
CA VAL A 24 -8.76 -8.17 -7.25
C VAL A 24 -9.12 -8.79 -8.61
N GLY A 25 -8.99 -7.98 -9.65
CA GLY A 25 -9.27 -8.30 -11.03
C GLY A 25 -8.02 -8.43 -11.92
N ALA A 26 -8.25 -8.64 -13.21
CA ALA A 26 -7.17 -8.61 -14.19
C ALA A 26 -6.66 -7.17 -14.37
N GLY A 27 -5.33 -6.98 -14.34
CA GLY A 27 -4.70 -5.67 -14.45
C GLY A 27 -4.41 -4.99 -13.12
N ASP A 28 -4.99 -5.47 -12.02
CA ASP A 28 -4.69 -4.96 -10.68
C ASP A 28 -3.27 -5.32 -10.26
N ARG A 29 -2.61 -4.36 -9.61
CA ARG A 29 -1.30 -4.57 -9.00
C ARG A 29 -1.47 -5.22 -7.62
N VAL A 30 -0.58 -6.16 -7.33
CA VAL A 30 -0.49 -6.83 -6.03
C VAL A 30 0.94 -6.75 -5.53
N GLU A 31 1.09 -6.72 -4.22
CA GLU A 31 2.37 -6.59 -3.54
C GLU A 31 2.58 -7.74 -2.56
N PHE A 32 3.83 -8.19 -2.47
CA PHE A 32 4.28 -9.16 -1.49
C PHE A 32 5.15 -8.44 -0.47
N VAL A 33 4.67 -8.34 0.77
CA VAL A 33 5.38 -7.66 1.86
C VAL A 33 6.00 -8.71 2.75
N HIS A 34 7.32 -8.67 2.92
CA HIS A 34 8.01 -9.57 3.85
C HIS A 34 7.70 -9.15 5.29
N VAL A 35 7.13 -10.06 6.09
CA VAL A 35 6.73 -9.77 7.47
C VAL A 35 7.54 -10.57 8.50
N ALA A 36 8.02 -11.76 8.13
CA ALA A 36 8.88 -12.62 8.94
C ALA A 36 9.57 -13.66 8.04
N PRO A 37 10.64 -14.33 8.51
CA PRO A 37 11.31 -15.38 7.74
C PRO A 37 10.32 -16.43 7.20
N GLY A 38 10.28 -16.59 5.88
CA GLY A 38 9.36 -17.52 5.21
C GLY A 38 7.90 -17.06 5.12
N GLN A 39 7.58 -15.85 5.58
CA GLN A 39 6.24 -15.30 5.58
C GLN A 39 6.16 -13.99 4.81
N PHE A 40 5.26 -13.99 3.82
CA PHE A 40 4.89 -12.80 3.07
C PHE A 40 3.40 -12.54 3.23
N LEU A 41 3.06 -11.27 3.37
CA LEU A 41 1.70 -10.79 3.24
C LEU A 41 1.42 -10.48 1.77
N PHE A 42 0.29 -10.96 1.26
CA PHE A 42 -0.22 -10.65 -0.07
C PHE A 42 -1.22 -9.50 0.05
N VAL A 43 -0.94 -8.38 -0.63
CA VAL A 43 -1.75 -7.16 -0.55
C VAL A 43 -2.17 -6.73 -1.95
N VAL A 44 -3.40 -6.24 -2.08
CA VAL A 44 -3.86 -5.63 -3.34
C VAL A 44 -3.54 -4.15 -3.30
N ALA A 45 -2.75 -3.69 -4.27
CA ALA A 45 -2.40 -2.29 -4.47
C ALA A 45 -3.17 -1.74 -5.68
N ASN A 46 -4.50 -1.92 -5.67
CA ASN A 46 -5.39 -1.52 -6.76
C ASN A 46 -5.91 -0.08 -6.64
N ARG A 47 -5.61 0.62 -5.53
CA ARG A 47 -5.99 2.02 -5.36
C ARG A 47 -4.91 2.95 -5.87
N SER A 48 -5.29 3.85 -6.75
CA SER A 48 -4.37 4.88 -7.24
C SER A 48 -4.21 5.98 -6.20
N GLY A 49 -2.99 6.48 -6.00
CA GLY A 49 -2.76 7.70 -5.21
C GLY A 49 -3.52 8.91 -5.76
N THR A 50 -3.93 8.89 -7.03
CA THR A 50 -4.81 9.91 -7.61
C THR A 50 -6.21 9.90 -7.04
N GLU A 51 -6.68 8.81 -6.43
CA GLU A 51 -7.96 8.77 -5.72
C GLU A 51 -7.98 9.75 -4.53
N LEU A 52 -6.82 10.05 -3.95
CA LEU A 52 -6.69 11.05 -2.88
C LEU A 52 -6.78 12.50 -3.40
N LYS A 53 -6.58 12.70 -4.70
CA LYS A 53 -6.52 14.03 -5.30
C LYS A 53 -7.91 14.69 -5.25
N GLY A 54 -7.98 15.80 -4.53
CA GLY A 54 -9.23 16.56 -4.38
C GLY A 54 -10.13 16.08 -3.23
N MET A 55 -9.75 15.02 -2.50
CA MET A 55 -10.45 14.62 -1.27
C MET A 55 -10.34 15.71 -0.18
N PHE A 56 -9.23 16.42 -0.16
CA PHE A 56 -9.02 17.55 0.73
C PHE A 56 -9.40 18.84 0.01
N GLY A 57 -10.36 19.57 0.58
CA GLY A 57 -10.77 20.89 0.09
C GLY A 57 -9.67 21.94 0.21
N LYS A 58 -10.02 23.23 0.02
CA LYS A 58 -9.04 24.32 0.16
C LYS A 58 -8.47 24.31 1.59
N PRO A 59 -7.14 24.38 1.74
CA PRO A 59 -6.53 24.42 3.07
C PRO A 59 -6.90 25.72 3.79
N ALA A 60 -7.26 25.61 5.07
CA ALA A 60 -7.58 26.78 5.92
C ALA A 60 -6.37 27.71 6.15
N ARG A 61 -5.17 27.15 6.08
CA ARG A 61 -3.90 27.87 6.22
C ARG A 61 -2.91 27.37 5.19
N ARG A 62 -2.23 28.31 4.52
CA ARG A 62 -1.04 28.00 3.71
C ARG A 62 0.19 28.01 4.62
N VAL A 63 1.07 27.04 4.42
CA VAL A 63 2.36 26.93 5.14
C VAL A 63 3.49 26.91 4.13
N SER A 64 4.63 27.54 4.46
CA SER A 64 5.81 27.52 3.59
C SER A 64 6.60 26.22 3.77
N ILE A 65 7.51 25.92 2.84
CA ILE A 65 8.40 24.76 2.93
C ILE A 65 9.35 24.92 4.13
N GLU A 66 9.79 26.15 4.42
CA GLU A 66 10.61 26.45 5.61
C GLU A 66 9.85 26.14 6.91
N ASP A 67 8.57 26.50 7.00
CA ASP A 67 7.73 26.17 8.15
C ASP A 67 7.59 24.65 8.33
N MET A 68 7.38 23.92 7.23
CA MET A 68 7.28 22.46 7.24
C MET A 68 8.59 21.82 7.73
N ASN A 69 9.72 22.25 7.19
CA ASN A 69 11.04 21.73 7.56
C ASN A 69 11.38 22.01 9.03
N ARG A 70 11.06 23.21 9.54
CA ARG A 70 11.23 23.55 10.96
C ARG A 70 10.40 22.63 11.86
N ALA A 71 9.15 22.34 11.49
CA ALA A 71 8.29 21.44 12.25
C ALA A 71 8.82 20.00 12.26
N ILE A 72 9.27 19.49 11.11
CA ILE A 72 9.88 18.16 10.99
C ILE A 72 11.11 18.06 11.89
N ALA A 73 12.02 19.03 11.83
CA ALA A 73 13.23 19.05 12.65
C ALA A 73 12.91 19.08 14.15
N ALA A 74 11.99 19.94 14.58
CA ALA A 74 11.58 20.05 15.97
C ALA A 74 10.95 18.76 16.51
N ARG A 75 10.07 18.12 15.72
CA ARG A 75 9.38 16.88 16.12
C ARG A 75 10.28 15.65 16.04
N GLY A 76 11.17 15.57 15.05
CA GLY A 76 12.15 14.50 14.94
C GLY A 76 13.18 14.53 16.07
N ALA A 77 13.54 15.72 16.56
CA ALA A 77 14.41 15.87 17.73
C ALA A 77 13.75 15.42 19.04
N ALA A 78 12.43 15.61 19.18
CA ALA A 78 11.66 15.22 20.36
C ALA A 78 11.30 13.72 20.42
N ALA A 79 11.58 12.96 19.36
CA ALA A 79 11.35 11.51 19.27
C ALA A 79 12.59 10.68 19.66
N ARG A 80 13.68 11.33 20.08
CA ARG A 80 14.87 10.72 20.70
C ARG A 80 14.80 10.90 22.21
#